data_AF-A0A925URE9-F1
#
_entry.id   AF-A0A925URE9-F1
#
_cell.length_a   1.000
_cell.length_b   1.000
_cell.length_c   1.000
_cell.angle_alpha   90.00
_cell.angle_beta   90.00
_cell.angle_gamma   90.00
#
_symmetry.space_group_name_H-M   'P 1'
#
loop_
_entity.id
_entity.type
_entity.pdbx_description
1 polymer ?
#
loop_
_entity_poly.entity_id
_entity_poly.type
_entity_poly.pdbx_seq_one_letter_code
_entity_poly.pdbx_strand_id
1 'polypeptide(L)'
;MKKLNKKGFTLIELMIVLAIIAILAVVLIPKAGLLKDNAKGSGVAANVNSVRALLETKSADSGYFAASGAGALKTIAALTSAFTGANAIENPWLKAATTVADTATPDTTSVVVTDQTGTAANDTTAEAIDVVKAVTTADTTDKGITYVWVCKDGFVVYGLDGEGLPTGLQAIN
;
A
#
# COMPACT_ATOMS: atom_id res chain seq x y z
N MET A 1 -46.80 7.45 56.90
CA MET A 1 -45.40 7.50 56.40
C MET A 1 -45.11 6.21 55.65
N LYS A 2 -44.92 6.24 54.32
CA LYS A 2 -44.65 5.05 53.49
C LYS A 2 -43.18 4.63 53.67
N LYS A 3 -42.93 3.45 54.25
CA LYS A 3 -41.58 2.88 54.34
C LYS A 3 -41.14 2.41 52.95
N LEU A 4 -40.07 2.98 52.42
CA LEU A 4 -39.45 2.55 51.18
C LEU A 4 -38.64 1.27 51.47
N ASN A 5 -39.11 0.13 50.97
CA ASN A 5 -38.38 -1.15 51.02
C ASN A 5 -37.12 -1.05 50.16
N LYS A 6 -35.98 -0.76 50.76
CA LYS A 6 -34.68 -0.87 50.10
C LYS A 6 -34.25 -2.34 50.08
N LYS A 7 -34.54 -3.03 48.97
CA LYS A 7 -33.90 -4.34 48.68
C LYS A 7 -32.44 -4.07 48.34
N GLY A 8 -31.52 -4.56 49.18
CA GLY A 8 -30.09 -4.53 48.90
C GLY A 8 -29.73 -5.64 47.90
N PHE A 9 -28.79 -5.35 47.00
CA PHE A 9 -28.20 -6.34 46.10
C PHE A 9 -27.34 -7.31 46.92
N THR A 10 -27.42 -8.61 46.66
CA THR A 10 -26.61 -9.59 47.38
C THR A 10 -25.17 -9.58 46.83
N LEU A 11 -24.20 -9.82 47.70
CA LEU A 11 -22.80 -9.95 47.29
C LEU A 11 -22.61 -11.03 46.22
N ILE A 12 -23.38 -12.12 46.30
CA ILE A 12 -23.28 -13.22 45.35
C ILE A 12 -23.83 -12.86 43.96
N GLU A 13 -24.89 -12.05 43.90
CA GLU A 13 -25.39 -11.53 42.62
C GLU A 13 -24.33 -10.65 41.95
N LEU A 14 -23.59 -9.84 42.71
CA LEU A 14 -22.53 -9.01 42.16
C LEU A 14 -21.33 -9.85 41.69
N MET A 15 -20.99 -10.91 42.43
CA MET A 15 -19.87 -11.80 42.08
C MET A 15 -20.10 -12.54 40.77
N ILE A 16 -21.32 -13.06 40.54
CA ILE A 16 -21.66 -13.78 39.31
C ILE A 16 -21.63 -12.83 38.11
N VAL A 17 -22.13 -11.60 38.28
CA VAL A 17 -22.11 -10.59 37.20
C VAL A 17 -20.68 -10.26 36.79
N LEU A 18 -19.78 -10.03 37.75
CA LEU A 18 -18.37 -9.76 37.47
C LEU A 18 -17.67 -10.98 36.85
N ALA A 19 -18.01 -12.19 37.28
CA ALA A 19 -17.48 -13.43 36.68
C ALA A 19 -17.88 -13.57 35.20
N ILE A 20 -19.15 -13.29 34.86
CA ILE A 20 -19.62 -13.36 33.47
C ILE A 20 -18.98 -12.25 32.62
N ILE A 21 -18.92 -11.01 33.14
CA ILE A 21 -18.25 -9.89 32.42
C ILE A 21 -16.78 -10.21 32.17
N ALA A 22 -16.07 -10.82 33.13
CA ALA A 22 -14.67 -11.21 32.97
C ALA A 22 -14.47 -12.23 31.84
N ILE A 23 -15.36 -13.23 31.71
CA ILE A 23 -15.30 -14.22 30.63
C ILE A 23 -15.62 -13.57 29.28
N LEU A 24 -16.69 -12.76 29.22
CA LEU A 24 -17.09 -12.08 27.99
C LEU A 24 -16.00 -11.12 27.51
N ALA A 25 -15.34 -10.39 28.41
CA ALA A 25 -14.29 -9.45 28.06
C ALA A 25 -13.12 -10.11 27.32
N VAL A 26 -12.77 -11.36 27.63
CA VAL A 26 -11.66 -12.08 26.96
C VAL A 26 -12.02 -12.46 25.52
N VAL A 27 -13.26 -12.93 25.29
CA VAL A 27 -13.71 -13.37 23.96
C VAL A 27 -14.04 -12.18 23.06
N LEU A 28 -14.42 -11.04 23.65
CA LEU A 28 -14.85 -9.87 22.90
C LEU A 28 -13.69 -9.08 22.29
N ILE A 29 -12.43 -9.36 22.62
CA ILE A 29 -11.27 -8.68 22.00
C ILE A 29 -11.19 -9.17 20.54
N PRO A 30 -11.66 -8.37 19.56
CA PRO A 30 -11.56 -8.77 18.17
C PRO A 30 -10.08 -8.74 17.80
N LYS A 31 -9.63 -9.65 16.93
CA LYS A 31 -8.29 -9.59 16.32
C LYS A 31 -8.23 -8.42 15.32
N ALA A 32 -8.29 -7.19 15.82
CA ALA A 32 -8.29 -5.97 15.02
C ALA A 32 -7.01 -5.81 14.17
N GLY A 33 -5.91 -6.44 14.57
CA GLY A 33 -4.64 -6.43 13.83
C GLY A 33 -4.75 -7.03 12.42
N LEU A 34 -5.30 -8.25 12.30
CA LEU A 34 -5.40 -8.95 11.01
C LEU A 34 -6.31 -8.21 10.01
N LEU A 35 -7.43 -7.66 10.49
CA LEU A 35 -8.33 -6.85 9.66
C LEU A 35 -7.61 -5.59 9.14
N LYS A 36 -6.78 -4.96 9.98
CA LYS A 36 -6.04 -3.76 9.61
C LYS A 36 -4.98 -4.07 8.56
N ASP A 37 -4.25 -5.17 8.68
CA ASP A 37 -3.22 -5.53 7.71
C ASP A 37 -3.82 -5.97 6.36
N ASN A 38 -4.95 -6.68 6.37
CA ASN A 38 -5.69 -6.98 5.14
C ASN A 38 -6.20 -5.70 4.46
N ALA A 39 -6.71 -4.73 5.24
CA ALA A 39 -7.15 -3.45 4.70
C ALA A 39 -5.98 -2.64 4.09
N LYS A 40 -4.80 -2.68 4.72
CA LYS A 40 -3.59 -2.04 4.17
C LYS A 40 -3.15 -2.69 2.87
N GLY A 41 -3.16 -4.03 2.79
CA GLY A 41 -2.83 -4.76 1.55
C GLY A 41 -3.80 -4.41 0.41
N SER A 42 -5.10 -4.35 0.71
CA SER A 42 -6.09 -3.85 -0.25
C SER A 42 -5.84 -2.40 -0.67
N GLY A 43 -5.33 -1.56 0.24
CA GLY A 43 -4.94 -0.19 -0.06
C GLY A 43 -3.81 -0.12 -1.07
N VAL A 44 -2.77 -0.95 -0.93
CA VAL A 44 -1.66 -1.02 -1.90
C VAL A 44 -2.15 -1.45 -3.27
N ALA A 45 -3.00 -2.48 -3.34
CA ALA A 45 -3.59 -2.90 -4.60
C ALA A 45 -4.41 -1.78 -5.27
N ALA A 46 -5.14 -0.98 -4.49
CA ALA A 46 -5.87 0.18 -4.99
C ALA A 46 -4.93 1.30 -5.50
N ASN A 47 -3.82 1.54 -4.81
CA ASN A 47 -2.79 2.50 -5.21
C ASN A 47 -2.15 2.09 -6.55
N VAL A 48 -1.75 0.82 -6.68
CA VAL A 48 -1.22 0.24 -7.92
C VAL A 48 -2.19 0.46 -9.09
N ASN A 49 -3.47 0.16 -8.90
CA ASN A 49 -4.48 0.35 -9.94
C ASN A 49 -4.67 1.82 -10.33
N SER A 50 -4.64 2.74 -9.35
CA SER A 50 -4.77 4.18 -9.59
C SER A 50 -3.58 4.71 -10.39
N VAL A 51 -2.37 4.33 -9.98
CA VAL A 51 -1.12 4.66 -10.69
C VAL A 51 -1.14 4.11 -12.11
N ARG A 52 -1.50 2.83 -12.27
CA ARG A 52 -1.63 2.19 -13.58
C ARG A 52 -2.58 2.94 -14.51
N ALA A 53 -3.80 3.26 -14.06
CA ALA A 53 -4.80 3.94 -14.89
C ALA A 53 -4.29 5.31 -15.40
N LEU A 54 -3.57 6.04 -14.55
CA LEU A 54 -2.93 7.30 -14.95
C LEU A 54 -1.86 7.06 -16.02
N LEU A 55 -0.99 6.08 -15.82
CA LEU A 55 0.10 5.77 -16.74
C LEU A 55 -0.41 5.25 -18.09
N GLU A 56 -1.47 4.45 -18.11
CA GLU A 56 -2.16 4.02 -19.34
C GLU A 56 -2.78 5.21 -20.09
N THR A 57 -3.25 6.23 -19.37
CA THR A 57 -3.76 7.45 -20.01
C THR A 57 -2.61 8.27 -20.61
N LYS A 58 -1.45 8.29 -19.96
CA LYS A 58 -0.27 9.05 -20.40
C LYS A 58 0.56 8.32 -21.46
N SER A 59 0.50 6.99 -21.51
CA SER A 59 1.17 6.19 -22.54
C SER A 59 0.66 6.46 -23.95
N ALA A 60 -0.58 6.97 -24.07
CA ALA A 60 -1.16 7.39 -25.34
C ALA A 60 -0.51 8.67 -25.91
N ASP A 61 0.18 9.47 -25.09
CA ASP A 61 0.91 10.65 -25.55
C ASP A 61 2.25 10.21 -26.19
N SER A 62 2.38 10.37 -27.50
CA SER A 62 3.58 9.99 -28.26
C SER A 62 4.86 10.51 -27.62
N GLY A 63 5.75 9.59 -27.22
CA GLY A 63 7.04 9.92 -26.61
C GLY A 63 7.01 10.17 -25.10
N TYR A 64 5.92 9.81 -24.42
CA TYR A 64 5.86 9.85 -22.96
C TYR A 64 6.94 8.96 -22.31
N PHE A 65 7.18 7.78 -22.86
CA PHE A 65 8.22 6.85 -22.42
C PHE A 65 9.49 6.82 -23.30
N ALA A 66 9.64 7.76 -24.24
CA ALA A 66 10.75 7.71 -25.20
C ALA A 66 12.13 7.68 -24.52
N ALA A 67 12.96 6.73 -24.97
CA ALA A 67 14.26 6.39 -24.43
C ALA A 67 15.23 7.58 -24.40
N SER A 68 15.58 8.04 -23.19
CA SER A 68 16.76 8.84 -22.83
C SER A 68 16.63 9.44 -21.43
N GLY A 69 16.51 8.63 -20.36
CA GLY A 69 16.52 9.14 -18.97
C GLY A 69 15.37 10.08 -18.56
N ALA A 70 14.54 10.51 -19.53
CA ALA A 70 13.47 11.49 -19.36
C ALA A 70 12.12 10.83 -19.11
N GLY A 71 11.99 9.52 -19.36
CA GLY A 71 10.75 8.77 -19.14
C GLY A 71 10.37 8.73 -17.66
N ALA A 72 11.33 8.44 -16.77
CA ALA A 72 11.12 8.49 -15.33
C ALA A 72 10.76 9.89 -14.84
N LEU A 73 11.47 10.93 -15.31
CA LEU A 73 11.20 12.33 -14.94
C LEU A 73 9.78 12.78 -15.35
N LYS A 74 9.33 12.45 -16.56
CA LYS A 74 7.96 12.74 -17.03
C LYS A 74 6.91 11.99 -16.21
N THR A 75 7.22 10.78 -15.81
CA THR A 75 6.36 9.93 -15.00
C THR A 75 6.20 10.48 -13.58
N ILE A 76 7.32 10.82 -12.93
CA ILE A 76 7.34 11.47 -11.61
C ILE A 76 6.53 12.77 -11.66
N ALA A 77 6.73 13.62 -12.66
CA ALA A 77 5.99 14.88 -12.79
C ALA A 77 4.48 14.65 -12.93
N ALA A 78 4.06 13.70 -13.77
CA ALA A 78 2.64 13.40 -13.97
C ALA A 78 1.99 12.82 -12.70
N LEU A 79 2.64 11.84 -12.07
CA LEU A 79 2.17 11.24 -10.82
C LEU A 79 2.06 12.28 -9.70
N THR A 80 3.08 13.11 -9.54
CA THR A 80 3.08 14.20 -8.57
C THR A 80 1.93 15.14 -8.83
N SER A 81 1.67 15.54 -10.07
CA SER A 81 0.57 16.46 -10.40
C SER A 81 -0.82 15.84 -10.20
N ALA A 82 -0.99 14.56 -10.53
CA ALA A 82 -2.28 13.87 -10.49
C ALA A 82 -2.70 13.50 -9.06
N PHE A 83 -1.74 13.14 -8.22
CA PHE A 83 -1.97 12.66 -6.86
C PHE A 83 -1.56 13.71 -5.82
N THR A 84 -2.18 14.88 -5.89
CA THR A 84 -2.06 15.95 -4.87
C THR A 84 -3.38 16.20 -4.15
N GLY A 85 -3.31 16.79 -2.95
CA GLY A 85 -4.47 17.21 -2.19
C GLY A 85 -5.41 16.05 -1.84
N ALA A 86 -6.69 16.18 -2.19
CA ALA A 86 -7.70 15.16 -1.90
C ALA A 86 -7.52 13.85 -2.69
N ASN A 87 -6.72 13.87 -3.76
CA ASN A 87 -6.41 12.69 -4.58
C ASN A 87 -5.08 12.05 -4.20
N ALA A 88 -4.48 12.45 -3.07
CA ALA A 88 -3.21 11.90 -2.63
C ALA A 88 -3.28 10.38 -2.41
N ILE A 89 -2.35 9.65 -3.00
CA ILE A 89 -2.02 8.26 -2.67
C ILE A 89 -1.21 8.23 -1.37
N GLU A 90 -1.70 7.51 -0.37
CA GLU A 90 -1.00 7.30 0.90
C GLU A 90 -0.36 5.91 0.96
N ASN A 91 0.81 5.82 1.60
CA ASN A 91 1.36 4.52 2.00
C ASN A 91 0.48 3.93 3.11
N PRO A 92 -0.18 2.76 2.93
CA PRO A 92 -1.14 2.25 3.91
C PRO A 92 -0.51 1.81 5.25
N TRP A 93 0.79 1.53 5.28
CA TRP A 93 1.52 1.12 6.49
C TRP A 93 2.06 2.31 7.27
N LEU A 94 2.59 3.31 6.58
CA LEU A 94 3.22 4.48 7.20
C LEU A 94 2.26 5.64 7.41
N LYS A 95 1.14 5.65 6.68
CA LYS A 95 0.22 6.79 6.58
C LYS A 95 0.93 8.09 6.18
N ALA A 96 1.98 7.97 5.38
CA ALA A 96 2.65 9.10 4.75
C ALA A 96 1.83 9.53 3.52
N ALA A 97 1.62 10.84 3.38
CA ALA A 97 0.99 11.44 2.21
C ALA A 97 1.86 11.25 0.96
N THR A 98 1.29 11.48 -0.23
CA THR A 98 1.99 11.25 -1.51
C THR A 98 3.29 12.00 -1.58
N THR A 99 4.39 11.26 -1.53
CA THR A 99 5.63 11.68 -2.17
C THR A 99 5.94 10.68 -3.28
N VAL A 100 6.24 11.24 -4.45
CA VAL A 100 6.71 10.50 -5.62
C VAL A 100 8.19 10.79 -5.73
N ALA A 101 9.03 9.75 -5.68
CA ALA A 101 10.48 9.89 -5.69
C ALA A 101 11.11 8.94 -6.72
N ASP A 102 12.34 9.25 -7.15
CA ASP A 102 13.14 8.35 -8.01
C ASP A 102 13.86 7.26 -7.19
N THR A 103 13.73 7.31 -5.87
CA THR A 103 14.36 6.36 -4.94
C THR A 103 13.46 6.14 -3.75
N ALA A 104 13.41 4.91 -3.26
CA ALA A 104 12.68 4.59 -2.05
C ALA A 104 13.30 5.28 -0.83
N THR A 105 12.55 6.20 -0.23
CA THR A 105 12.81 6.64 1.14
C THR A 105 11.69 6.08 2.03
N PRO A 106 11.94 4.97 2.73
CA PRO A 106 10.92 4.11 3.35
C PRO A 106 10.08 4.74 4.45
N ASP A 107 10.32 6.00 4.83
CA ASP A 107 9.57 6.69 5.88
C ASP A 107 8.67 7.82 5.36
N THR A 108 8.78 8.18 4.08
CA THR A 108 8.07 9.34 3.52
C THR A 108 7.45 9.07 2.15
N THR A 109 7.73 7.92 1.53
CA THR A 109 7.35 7.63 0.14
C THR A 109 6.14 6.72 -0.01
N SER A 110 5.25 7.13 -0.94
CA SER A 110 4.08 6.34 -1.33
C SER A 110 4.26 5.73 -2.72
N VAL A 111 4.96 6.43 -3.61
CA VAL A 111 5.24 5.97 -4.97
C VAL A 111 6.71 6.18 -5.31
N VAL A 112 7.38 5.15 -5.80
CA VAL A 112 8.75 5.22 -6.32
C VAL A 112 8.70 4.98 -7.81
N VAL A 113 9.32 5.87 -8.58
CA VAL A 113 9.53 5.69 -10.02
C VAL A 113 10.99 5.33 -10.23
N THR A 114 11.32 4.44 -11.14
CA THR A 114 12.71 4.12 -11.48
C THR A 114 12.88 4.06 -12.98
N ASP A 115 13.95 4.67 -13.48
CA ASP A 115 14.30 4.59 -14.89
C ASP A 115 14.93 3.23 -15.22
N GLN A 116 14.28 2.49 -16.11
CA GLN A 116 14.74 1.22 -16.68
C GLN A 116 14.64 1.30 -18.21
N THR A 117 14.80 2.49 -18.81
CA THR A 117 14.61 2.73 -20.25
C THR A 117 15.60 1.98 -21.15
N GLY A 118 16.63 1.35 -20.59
CA GLY A 118 17.51 0.40 -21.27
C GLY A 118 16.95 -1.03 -21.39
N THR A 119 15.86 -1.34 -20.69
CA THR A 119 15.28 -2.68 -20.56
C THR A 119 13.87 -2.71 -21.15
N ALA A 120 13.49 -3.79 -21.84
CA ALA A 120 12.12 -3.95 -22.35
C ALA A 120 11.17 -4.39 -21.23
N ALA A 121 9.91 -3.95 -21.27
CA ALA A 121 8.91 -4.24 -20.23
C ALA A 121 8.51 -5.74 -20.14
N ASN A 122 8.84 -6.54 -21.16
CA ASN A 122 8.54 -7.97 -21.25
C ASN A 122 9.78 -8.86 -21.42
N ASP A 123 10.98 -8.34 -21.15
CA ASP A 123 12.18 -9.15 -21.27
C ASP A 123 12.14 -10.27 -20.21
N THR A 124 11.93 -11.49 -20.70
CA THR A 124 11.86 -12.74 -19.92
C THR A 124 13.24 -13.37 -19.79
N THR A 125 14.28 -12.77 -20.37
CA THR A 125 15.66 -13.18 -20.13
C THR A 125 16.09 -12.68 -18.74
N ALA A 126 16.89 -13.50 -18.07
CA ALA A 126 17.13 -13.45 -16.63
C ALA A 126 17.80 -12.16 -16.10
N GLU A 127 18.10 -11.17 -16.96
CA GLU A 127 18.61 -9.85 -16.57
C GLU A 127 17.51 -8.81 -16.36
N ALA A 128 16.32 -9.01 -16.95
CA ALA A 128 15.12 -8.25 -16.61
C ALA A 128 14.25 -8.96 -15.56
N ILE A 129 14.55 -10.21 -15.20
CA ILE A 129 14.00 -10.85 -13.99
C ILE A 129 14.75 -10.38 -12.72
N ASP A 130 15.67 -9.41 -12.84
CA ASP A 130 16.00 -8.53 -11.70
C ASP A 130 14.85 -7.58 -11.34
N VAL A 131 13.84 -7.47 -12.23
CA VAL A 131 12.59 -6.72 -11.99
C VAL A 131 11.72 -7.28 -10.88
N VAL A 132 11.88 -8.58 -10.64
CA VAL A 132 11.28 -9.26 -9.49
C VAL A 132 12.35 -9.60 -8.45
N LYS A 133 13.64 -9.76 -8.82
CA LYS A 133 14.69 -10.14 -7.87
C LYS A 133 15.14 -9.03 -6.91
N ALA A 134 15.17 -7.76 -7.33
CA ALA A 134 15.32 -6.62 -6.40
C ALA A 134 14.13 -6.54 -5.40
N VAL A 135 13.06 -7.26 -5.69
CA VAL A 135 11.79 -7.34 -4.96
C VAL A 135 11.54 -8.75 -4.38
N THR A 136 12.56 -9.64 -4.37
CA THR A 136 12.41 -11.02 -3.83
C THR A 136 13.05 -11.23 -2.46
N THR A 137 13.80 -10.25 -1.95
CA THR A 137 14.12 -10.24 -0.52
C THR A 137 12.98 -9.52 0.18
N ALA A 138 12.22 -10.25 1.00
CA ALA A 138 11.24 -9.68 1.91
C ALA A 138 11.88 -8.55 2.73
N ASP A 139 11.71 -7.30 2.25
CA ASP A 139 12.19 -6.11 2.93
C ASP A 139 10.98 -5.33 3.45
N THR A 140 10.74 -5.49 4.74
CA THR A 140 9.63 -4.83 5.46
C THR A 140 9.83 -3.32 5.63
N THR A 141 10.98 -2.80 5.20
CA THR A 141 11.31 -1.38 5.20
C THR A 141 10.49 -0.65 4.15
N ASP A 142 10.28 -1.24 2.97
CA ASP A 142 9.57 -0.62 1.85
C ASP A 142 8.07 -0.98 1.77
N LYS A 143 7.51 -1.59 2.82
CA LYS A 143 6.10 -2.00 2.86
C LYS A 143 5.16 -0.84 2.54
N GLY A 144 4.14 -1.12 1.74
CA GLY A 144 3.14 -0.15 1.35
C GLY A 144 3.54 0.78 0.20
N ILE A 145 4.78 0.74 -0.29
CA ILE A 145 5.26 1.54 -1.42
C ILE A 145 4.74 0.94 -2.73
N THR A 146 4.30 1.80 -3.64
CA THR A 146 4.00 1.46 -5.03
C THR A 146 5.19 1.80 -5.92
N TYR A 147 5.74 0.83 -6.63
CA TYR A 147 6.85 1.01 -7.57
C TYR A 147 6.34 1.11 -9.01
N VAL A 148 6.95 2.01 -9.77
CA VAL A 148 6.71 2.23 -11.20
C VAL A 148 8.05 2.20 -11.93
N TRP A 149 8.23 1.25 -12.81
CA TRP A 149 9.46 1.14 -13.58
C TRP A 149 9.18 1.53 -15.01
N VAL A 150 9.92 2.51 -15.50
CA VAL A 150 9.76 3.03 -16.85
C VAL A 150 10.73 2.30 -17.77
N CYS A 151 10.20 1.51 -18.70
CA CYS A 151 10.95 0.68 -19.64
C CYS A 151 11.00 1.36 -21.03
N LYS A 152 11.82 0.84 -21.95
CA LYS A 152 11.98 1.46 -23.28
C LYS A 152 10.67 1.57 -24.07
N ASP A 153 9.80 0.58 -23.90
CA ASP A 153 8.56 0.42 -24.65
C ASP A 153 7.31 0.58 -23.78
N GLY A 154 7.44 0.80 -22.47
CA GLY A 154 6.28 0.78 -21.58
C GLY A 154 6.63 0.94 -20.11
N PHE A 155 5.85 0.33 -19.23
CA PHE A 155 6.09 0.42 -17.80
C PHE A 155 5.62 -0.82 -17.03
N VAL A 156 6.20 -1.03 -15.85
CA VAL A 156 5.81 -2.06 -14.89
C VAL A 156 5.37 -1.38 -13.60
N VAL A 157 4.23 -1.76 -13.04
CA VAL A 157 3.76 -1.27 -11.73
C VAL A 157 3.54 -2.46 -10.80
N TYR A 158 3.99 -2.34 -9.56
CA TYR A 158 3.69 -3.27 -8.47
C TYR A 158 3.72 -2.53 -7.14
N GLY A 159 3.15 -3.10 -6.10
CA GLY A 159 3.23 -2.55 -4.74
C GLY A 159 3.75 -3.58 -3.76
N LEU A 160 4.33 -3.14 -2.64
CA LEU A 160 4.83 -4.05 -1.61
C LEU A 160 3.83 -4.23 -0.47
N ASP A 161 3.57 -5.47 -0.09
CA ASP A 161 2.73 -5.79 1.07
C ASP A 161 3.49 -5.65 2.40
N GLY A 162 2.86 -6.08 3.49
CA GLY A 162 3.43 -5.99 4.84
C GLY A 162 4.69 -6.83 5.05
N GLU A 163 4.93 -7.81 4.18
CA GLU A 163 6.12 -8.68 4.18
C GLU A 163 7.17 -8.20 3.18
N GLY A 164 6.92 -7.08 2.49
CA GLY A 164 7.81 -6.57 1.44
C GLY A 164 7.72 -7.41 0.15
N LEU A 165 6.67 -8.22 0.00
CA LEU A 165 6.47 -9.03 -1.20
C LEU A 165 5.72 -8.22 -2.27
N PRO A 166 6.04 -8.46 -3.57
CA PRO A 166 5.37 -7.79 -4.66
C PRO A 166 3.92 -8.24 -4.77
N THR A 167 3.02 -7.28 -4.87
CA THR A 167 1.58 -7.46 -5.08
C THR A 167 1.11 -6.59 -6.23
N GLY A 168 0.11 -7.08 -6.98
CA GLY A 168 -0.44 -6.35 -8.11
C GLY A 168 0.54 -6.09 -9.26
N LEU A 169 1.55 -6.96 -9.44
CA LEU A 169 2.51 -6.85 -10.54
C LEU A 169 1.79 -6.86 -11.89
N GLN A 170 1.99 -5.82 -12.69
CA GLN A 170 1.42 -5.66 -14.02
C GLN A 170 2.46 -5.02 -14.94
N ALA A 171 2.69 -5.63 -16.11
CA ALA A 171 3.55 -5.09 -17.16
C ALA A 171 2.67 -4.70 -18.36
N ILE A 172 2.93 -3.50 -18.91
CA ILE A 172 2.22 -2.99 -20.08
C ILE A 172 3.28 -2.55 -21.09
N ASN A 173 3.18 -3.12 -22.29
CA ASN A 173 3.97 -2.79 -23.48
C ASN A 173 3.24 -1.79 -24.38
#